data_AF-A0AAJ5TB82-F1
#
_entry.id   AF-A0AAJ5TB82-F1
#
_cell.length_a   1.000
_cell.length_b   1.000
_cell.length_c   1.000
_cell.angle_alpha   90.00
_cell.angle_beta   90.00
_cell.angle_gamma   90.00
#
_symmetry.space_group_name_H-M   'P 1'
#
loop_
_entity.id
_entity.type
_entity.pdbx_description
1 polymer ?
#
loop_
_entity_poly.entity_id
_entity_poly.type
_entity_poly.pdbx_seq_one_letter_code
_entity_poly.pdbx_strand_id
1 'polypeptide(L)'
;MAKRKLENVLVAAGLVVLVLLLSMFGSLLILIIASNKLSVDMLFLSTRVCLLLAFLIVFYLYYCIYRENFLRSSKFKQKSPLNALLIFFTFFVSFIVLIHVIDKYPREQLYTLLSIFLITSIAEELLFRGLVEFHLKKEFDFVWVIIIQACLFAFLGHQSFDFFSNLFIRLPLGIGLSLIHRYTHLYSSCIVVHFVYDTVMFALSK
;
A
#
# COMPACT_ATOMS: atom_id res chain seq x y z
N MET A 1 -14.21 3.85 27.28
CA MET A 1 -13.27 4.45 26.31
C MET A 1 -12.24 3.46 25.77
N ALA A 2 -11.52 2.72 26.63
CA ALA A 2 -10.51 1.74 26.19
C ALA A 2 -11.06 0.61 25.30
N LYS A 3 -12.25 0.06 25.62
CA LYS A 3 -12.90 -1.00 24.84
C LYS A 3 -13.13 -0.61 23.37
N ARG A 4 -13.69 0.58 23.13
CA ARG A 4 -13.98 1.09 21.79
C ARG A 4 -12.71 1.35 20.96
N LYS A 5 -11.65 1.86 21.61
CA LYS A 5 -10.32 2.01 20.98
C LYS A 5 -9.75 0.66 20.55
N LEU A 6 -9.83 -0.35 21.42
CA LEU A 6 -9.39 -1.71 21.10
C LEU A 6 -10.19 -2.31 19.95
N GLU A 7 -11.53 -2.21 19.98
CA GLU A 7 -12.40 -2.66 18.89
C GLU A 7 -12.02 -2.01 17.55
N ASN A 8 -11.75 -0.71 17.54
CA ASN A 8 -11.35 0.02 16.33
C ASN A 8 -10.02 -0.49 15.76
N VAL A 9 -9.05 -0.82 16.62
CA VAL A 9 -7.77 -1.44 16.20
C VAL A 9 -7.98 -2.85 15.67
N LEU A 10 -8.82 -3.65 16.33
CA LEU A 10 -9.13 -5.02 15.90
C LEU A 10 -9.83 -5.06 14.56
N VAL A 11 -10.77 -4.13 14.31
CA VAL A 11 -11.43 -4.02 12.99
C VAL A 11 -10.41 -3.59 11.93
N ALA A 12 -9.56 -2.60 12.21
CA ALA A 12 -8.50 -2.20 11.28
C ALA A 12 -7.55 -3.35 10.92
N ALA A 13 -7.10 -4.13 11.91
CA ALA A 13 -6.30 -5.32 11.68
C ALA A 13 -7.08 -6.40 10.90
N GLY A 14 -8.35 -6.61 11.24
CA GLY A 14 -9.23 -7.56 10.55
C GLY A 14 -9.44 -7.21 9.08
N LEU A 15 -9.55 -5.93 8.73
CA LEU A 15 -9.62 -5.48 7.34
C LEU A 15 -8.36 -5.85 6.55
N VAL A 16 -7.17 -5.65 7.14
CA VAL A 16 -5.90 -6.05 6.53
C VAL A 16 -5.84 -7.57 6.33
N VAL A 17 -6.13 -8.35 7.38
CA VAL A 17 -6.16 -9.82 7.30
C VAL A 17 -7.12 -10.30 6.23
N LEU A 18 -8.32 -9.72 6.14
CA LEU A 18 -9.33 -10.13 5.17
C LEU A 18 -8.85 -9.89 3.74
N VAL A 19 -8.21 -8.76 3.45
CA VAL A 19 -7.62 -8.49 2.13
C VAL A 19 -6.53 -9.49 1.80
N LEU A 20 -5.62 -9.78 2.74
CA LEU A 20 -4.53 -10.72 2.53
C LEU A 20 -5.06 -12.14 2.29
N LEU A 21 -6.02 -12.62 3.07
CA LEU A 21 -6.62 -13.94 2.89
C LEU A 21 -7.32 -14.05 1.52
N LEU A 22 -8.13 -13.07 1.14
CA LEU A 22 -8.81 -13.07 -0.17
C LEU A 22 -7.79 -13.04 -1.33
N SER A 23 -6.70 -12.28 -1.18
CA SER A 23 -5.60 -12.25 -2.16
C SER A 23 -4.92 -13.62 -2.28
N MET A 24 -4.65 -14.30 -1.15
CA MET A 24 -4.08 -15.65 -1.13
C MET A 24 -5.00 -16.67 -1.79
N PHE A 25 -6.31 -16.64 -1.48
CA PHE A 25 -7.29 -17.52 -2.12
C PHE A 25 -7.37 -17.30 -3.63
N GLY A 26 -7.41 -16.03 -4.08
CA GLY A 26 -7.38 -15.70 -5.50
C GLY A 26 -6.12 -16.21 -6.20
N SER A 27 -4.97 -16.03 -5.56
CA SER A 27 -3.68 -16.49 -6.10
C SER A 27 -3.61 -18.02 -6.20
N LEU A 28 -4.13 -18.74 -5.21
CA LEU A 28 -4.21 -20.20 -5.22
C LEU A 28 -5.14 -20.70 -6.34
N LEU A 29 -6.29 -20.05 -6.53
CA LEU A 29 -7.23 -20.39 -7.61
C LEU A 29 -6.57 -20.22 -8.99
N ILE A 30 -5.82 -19.14 -9.19
CA ILE A 30 -5.06 -18.93 -10.44
C ILE A 30 -4.06 -20.05 -10.66
N LEU A 31 -3.33 -20.48 -9.62
CA LEU A 31 -2.36 -21.58 -9.73
C LEU A 31 -3.02 -22.90 -10.18
N ILE A 32 -4.18 -23.22 -9.58
CA ILE A 32 -4.97 -24.41 -9.91
C ILE A 32 -5.47 -24.34 -11.35
N ILE A 33 -6.11 -23.24 -11.75
CA ILE A 33 -6.68 -23.06 -13.10
C ILE A 33 -5.58 -23.09 -14.15
N ALA A 34 -4.46 -22.39 -13.90
CA ALA A 34 -3.33 -22.36 -14.81
C ALA A 34 -2.58 -23.69 -14.88
N SER A 35 -2.84 -24.63 -13.96
CA SER A 35 -2.20 -25.95 -13.92
C SER A 35 -0.66 -25.84 -13.98
N ASN A 36 -0.08 -24.89 -13.25
CA ASN A 36 1.36 -24.59 -13.24
C ASN A 36 1.99 -24.22 -14.60
N LYS A 37 1.20 -23.77 -15.59
CA LYS A 37 1.70 -23.35 -16.91
C LYS A 37 2.12 -21.88 -16.98
N LEU A 38 1.89 -21.10 -15.93
CA LEU A 38 2.29 -19.69 -15.86
C LEU A 38 3.80 -19.57 -15.63
N SER A 39 4.42 -18.60 -16.30
CA SER A 39 5.77 -18.18 -15.93
C SER A 39 5.78 -17.56 -14.53
N VAL A 40 6.94 -17.55 -13.89
CA VAL A 40 7.13 -16.98 -12.54
C VAL A 40 6.70 -15.50 -12.50
N ASP A 41 7.09 -14.72 -13.50
CA ASP A 41 6.74 -13.28 -13.57
C ASP A 41 5.22 -13.07 -13.70
N MET A 42 4.55 -13.89 -14.49
CA MET A 42 3.10 -13.83 -14.65
C MET A 42 2.37 -14.29 -13.40
N LEU A 43 2.94 -15.24 -12.64
CA LEU A 43 2.42 -15.63 -11.33
C LEU A 43 2.52 -14.47 -10.34
N PHE A 44 3.67 -13.80 -10.26
CA PHE A 44 3.84 -12.63 -9.41
C PHE A 44 2.87 -11.50 -9.79
N LEU A 45 2.76 -11.16 -11.07
CA LEU A 45 1.81 -10.16 -11.55
C LEU A 45 0.37 -10.53 -11.15
N SER A 46 -0.02 -11.79 -11.38
CA SER A 46 -1.34 -12.31 -11.04
C SER A 46 -1.65 -12.16 -9.55
N THR A 47 -0.68 -12.44 -8.66
CA THR A 47 -0.87 -12.29 -7.20
C THR A 47 -1.13 -10.83 -6.80
N ARG A 48 -0.49 -9.86 -7.48
CA ARG A 48 -0.71 -8.43 -7.22
C ARG A 48 -2.06 -7.94 -7.76
N VAL A 49 -2.49 -8.47 -8.90
CA VAL A 49 -3.86 -8.26 -9.37
C VAL A 49 -4.88 -8.80 -8.36
N CYS A 50 -4.65 -10.00 -7.80
CA CYS A 50 -5.50 -10.55 -6.74
C CYS A 50 -5.51 -9.68 -5.48
N LEU A 51 -4.38 -9.09 -5.08
CA LEU A 51 -4.32 -8.15 -3.96
C LEU A 51 -5.19 -6.92 -4.21
N LEU A 52 -5.10 -6.31 -5.40
CA LEU A 52 -5.92 -5.16 -5.77
C LEU A 52 -7.41 -5.52 -5.78
N LEU A 53 -7.78 -6.66 -6.38
CA LEU A 53 -9.17 -7.11 -6.42
C LEU A 53 -9.70 -7.42 -5.01
N ALA A 54 -8.91 -8.07 -4.16
CA ALA A 54 -9.26 -8.34 -2.77
C ALA A 54 -9.53 -7.04 -1.99
N PHE A 55 -8.66 -6.04 -2.15
CA PHE A 55 -8.89 -4.72 -1.59
C PHE A 55 -10.21 -4.10 -2.09
N LEU A 56 -10.48 -4.13 -3.40
CA LEU A 56 -11.71 -3.57 -3.97
C LEU A 56 -12.98 -4.24 -3.42
N ILE A 57 -12.94 -5.57 -3.26
CA ILE A 57 -14.04 -6.34 -2.65
C ILE A 57 -14.25 -5.91 -1.20
N VAL A 58 -13.18 -5.87 -0.39
CA VAL A 58 -13.27 -5.48 1.03
C VAL A 58 -13.74 -4.04 1.18
N PHE A 59 -13.25 -3.12 0.34
CA PHE A 59 -13.70 -1.74 0.33
C PHE A 59 -15.20 -1.63 -0.02
N TYR A 60 -15.67 -2.36 -1.03
CA TYR A 60 -17.08 -2.39 -1.39
C TYR A 60 -17.95 -2.91 -0.25
N LEU A 61 -17.54 -4.01 0.41
CA LEU A 61 -18.24 -4.55 1.57
C LEU A 61 -18.26 -3.55 2.74
N TYR A 62 -17.13 -2.91 3.02
CA TYR A 62 -17.04 -1.86 4.04
C TYR A 62 -18.03 -0.72 3.74
N TYR A 63 -18.09 -0.26 2.49
CA TYR A 63 -19.04 0.77 2.07
C TYR A 63 -20.50 0.34 2.25
N CYS A 64 -20.83 -0.90 1.91
CA CYS A 64 -22.20 -1.43 2.07
C CYS A 64 -22.63 -1.48 3.55
N ILE A 65 -21.71 -1.83 4.45
CA ILE A 65 -21.98 -1.97 5.89
C ILE A 65 -22.02 -0.60 6.58
N TYR A 66 -20.99 0.23 6.38
CA TYR A 66 -20.83 1.48 7.13
C TYR A 66 -21.40 2.71 6.41
N ARG A 67 -21.75 2.59 5.12
CA ARG A 67 -22.20 3.71 4.25
C ARG A 67 -21.21 4.89 4.18
N GLU A 68 -19.94 4.62 4.47
CA GLU A 68 -18.86 5.59 4.48
C GLU A 68 -17.90 5.34 3.31
N ASN A 69 -17.46 6.42 2.66
CA ASN A 69 -16.55 6.33 1.53
C ASN A 69 -15.29 7.16 1.79
N PHE A 70 -14.16 6.49 2.06
CA PHE A 70 -12.90 7.16 2.32
C PHE A 70 -12.35 7.93 1.10
N LEU A 71 -12.71 7.51 -0.13
CA LEU A 71 -12.33 8.22 -1.37
C LEU A 71 -12.96 9.62 -1.42
N ARG A 72 -14.14 9.82 -0.82
CA ARG A 72 -14.76 11.15 -0.67
C ARG A 72 -14.06 12.03 0.37
N SER A 73 -13.27 11.43 1.27
CA SER A 73 -12.54 12.14 2.32
C SER A 73 -11.18 12.69 1.85
N SER A 74 -10.64 12.15 0.75
CA SER A 74 -9.58 12.75 -0.05
C SER A 74 -10.15 13.90 -0.88
N LYS A 75 -10.64 14.94 -0.21
CA LYS A 75 -10.84 16.21 -0.90
C LYS A 75 -9.46 16.80 -1.12
N PHE A 76 -9.12 17.12 -2.36
CA PHE A 76 -8.02 18.01 -2.75
C PHE A 76 -8.31 19.39 -2.14
N LYS A 77 -8.21 19.50 -0.81
CA LYS A 77 -8.18 20.80 -0.15
C LYS A 77 -6.80 21.32 -0.50
N GLN A 78 -6.74 22.09 -1.58
CA GLN A 78 -5.55 22.81 -2.03
C GLN A 78 -5.11 23.69 -0.85
N LYS A 79 -4.22 23.15 -0.03
CA LYS A 79 -3.81 23.73 1.25
C LYS A 79 -2.41 24.24 1.05
N SER A 80 -2.30 25.55 0.84
CA SER A 80 -1.05 26.29 0.76
C SER A 80 -0.15 25.95 -0.44
N PRO A 81 0.59 26.95 -0.98
CA PRO A 81 1.60 26.73 -2.01
C PRO A 81 2.71 25.74 -1.57
N LEU A 82 2.94 25.61 -0.26
CA LEU A 82 3.92 24.67 0.30
C LEU A 82 3.56 23.22 -0.02
N ASN A 83 2.29 22.83 0.07
CA ASN A 83 1.88 21.46 -0.24
C ASN A 83 2.03 21.15 -1.74
N ALA A 84 1.73 22.14 -2.60
CA ALA A 84 1.93 21.99 -4.04
C ALA A 84 3.41 21.81 -4.38
N LEU A 85 4.30 22.57 -3.73
CA LEU A 85 5.74 22.42 -3.86
C LEU A 85 6.22 21.05 -3.36
N LEU A 86 5.72 20.57 -2.21
CA LEU A 86 6.04 19.25 -1.68
C LEU A 86 5.60 18.13 -2.63
N ILE A 87 4.39 18.22 -3.20
CA ILE A 87 3.90 17.26 -4.18
C ILE A 87 4.80 17.29 -5.41
N PHE A 88 5.05 18.47 -6.00
CA PHE A 88 5.93 18.60 -7.16
C PHE A 88 7.32 18.00 -6.88
N PHE A 89 7.93 18.34 -5.74
CA PHE A 89 9.23 17.83 -5.34
C PHE A 89 9.21 16.31 -5.18
N THR A 90 8.17 15.75 -4.55
CA THR A 90 8.02 14.29 -4.38
C THR A 90 8.00 13.58 -5.74
N PHE A 91 7.18 14.07 -6.68
CA PHE A 91 7.09 13.51 -8.02
C PHE A 91 8.38 13.70 -8.83
N PHE A 92 9.02 14.88 -8.72
CA PHE A 92 10.27 15.18 -9.40
C PHE A 92 11.41 14.28 -8.93
N VAL A 93 11.63 14.18 -7.60
CA VAL A 93 12.65 13.28 -7.04
C VAL A 93 12.38 11.83 -7.42
N SER A 94 11.13 11.40 -7.32
CA SER A 94 10.72 10.05 -7.73
C SER A 94 11.06 9.76 -9.20
N PHE A 95 10.80 10.72 -10.09
CA PHE A 95 11.14 10.62 -11.51
C PHE A 95 12.65 10.54 -11.75
N ILE A 96 13.45 11.40 -11.09
CA ILE A 96 14.91 11.38 -11.19
C ILE A 96 15.47 10.03 -10.72
N VAL A 97 15.02 9.55 -9.54
CA VAL A 97 15.46 8.25 -9.00
C VAL A 97 15.11 7.12 -9.96
N LEU A 98 13.90 7.15 -10.54
CA LEU A 98 13.44 6.11 -11.45
C LEU A 98 14.29 6.03 -12.73
N ILE A 99 14.68 7.16 -13.33
CA ILE A 99 15.58 7.20 -14.50
C ILE A 99 16.91 6.49 -14.20
N HIS A 100 17.50 6.71 -13.02
CA HIS A 100 18.79 6.12 -12.66
C HIS A 100 18.72 4.60 -12.40
N VAL A 101 17.52 4.06 -12.29
CA VAL A 101 17.28 2.65 -11.91
C VAL A 101 16.73 1.83 -13.08
N ILE A 102 15.95 2.43 -13.97
CA ILE A 102 15.30 1.73 -15.09
C ILE A 102 16.31 1.10 -16.06
N ASP A 103 17.43 1.78 -16.33
CA ASP A 103 18.44 1.29 -17.30
C ASP A 103 19.17 0.03 -16.84
N LYS A 104 19.01 -0.38 -15.57
CA LYS A 104 19.56 -1.62 -15.02
C LYS A 104 18.79 -2.87 -15.47
N TYR A 105 17.67 -2.73 -16.18
CA TYR A 105 16.78 -3.84 -16.50
C TYR A 105 16.70 -4.15 -18.01
N PRO A 106 16.66 -5.44 -18.38
CA PRO A 106 16.27 -5.84 -19.73
C PRO A 106 14.86 -5.33 -20.06
N ARG A 107 14.70 -4.71 -21.24
CA ARG A 107 13.42 -4.14 -21.70
C ARG A 107 12.25 -5.12 -21.62
N GLU A 108 12.51 -6.41 -21.86
CA GLU A 108 11.48 -7.46 -21.86
C GLU A 108 10.86 -7.71 -20.48
N GLN A 109 11.63 -7.55 -19.38
CA GLN A 109 11.14 -7.79 -18.01
C GLN A 109 10.69 -6.50 -17.32
N LEU A 110 11.15 -5.34 -17.80
CA LEU A 110 10.91 -4.05 -17.18
C LEU A 110 9.42 -3.76 -17.03
N TYR A 111 8.62 -3.92 -18.08
CA TYR A 111 7.19 -3.58 -18.03
C TYR A 111 6.42 -4.43 -17.02
N THR A 112 6.71 -5.73 -16.95
CA THR A 112 6.08 -6.64 -15.98
C THR A 112 6.47 -6.26 -14.56
N LEU A 113 7.74 -5.96 -14.32
CA LEU A 113 8.24 -5.52 -13.02
C LEU A 113 7.58 -4.21 -12.56
N LEU A 114 7.57 -3.19 -13.41
CA LEU A 114 6.94 -1.91 -13.09
C LEU A 114 5.44 -2.08 -12.84
N SER A 115 4.78 -2.98 -13.55
CA SER A 115 3.37 -3.31 -13.31
C SER A 115 3.16 -3.97 -11.95
N ILE A 116 4.02 -4.92 -11.56
CA ILE A 116 3.97 -5.58 -10.24
C ILE A 116 4.07 -4.54 -9.13
N PHE A 117 5.07 -3.66 -9.18
CA PHE A 117 5.28 -2.66 -8.12
C PHE A 117 4.18 -1.61 -8.12
N LEU A 118 3.75 -1.13 -9.29
CA LEU A 118 2.69 -0.12 -9.36
C LEU A 118 1.37 -0.66 -8.80
N ILE A 119 0.97 -1.87 -9.18
CA ILE A 119 -0.26 -2.49 -8.67
C ILE A 119 -0.18 -2.71 -7.17
N THR A 120 0.98 -3.18 -6.68
CA THR A 120 1.22 -3.39 -5.24
C THR A 120 1.07 -2.08 -4.47
N SER A 121 1.77 -1.03 -4.91
CA SER A 121 1.69 0.28 -4.25
C SER A 121 0.28 0.87 -4.30
N ILE A 122 -0.46 0.74 -5.40
CA ILE A 122 -1.86 1.17 -5.45
C ILE A 122 -2.70 0.43 -4.41
N ALA A 123 -2.63 -0.91 -4.39
CA ALA A 123 -3.46 -1.71 -3.50
C ALA A 123 -3.13 -1.46 -2.03
N GLU A 124 -1.85 -1.44 -1.67
CA GLU A 124 -1.40 -1.25 -0.29
C GLU A 124 -1.67 0.17 0.20
N GLU A 125 -1.39 1.21 -0.60
CA GLU A 125 -1.65 2.58 -0.15
C GLU A 125 -3.15 2.86 0.00
N LEU A 126 -4.00 2.31 -0.87
CA LEU A 126 -5.45 2.44 -0.71
C LEU A 126 -5.98 1.64 0.49
N LEU A 127 -5.38 0.48 0.81
CA LEU A 127 -5.70 -0.26 2.02
C LEU A 127 -5.28 0.50 3.27
N PHE A 128 -4.01 0.88 3.36
CA PHE A 128 -3.46 1.46 4.59
C PHE A 128 -3.84 2.94 4.76
N ARG A 129 -3.55 3.81 3.78
CA ARG A 129 -3.79 5.28 3.88
C ARG A 129 -5.22 5.64 3.56
N GLY A 130 -5.87 4.82 2.73
CA GLY A 130 -7.29 4.93 2.46
C GLY A 130 -8.13 4.32 3.59
N LEU A 131 -8.33 3.02 3.56
CA LEU A 131 -9.33 2.33 4.38
C LEU A 131 -8.97 2.26 5.87
N VAL A 132 -7.78 1.79 6.20
CA VAL A 132 -7.32 1.59 7.60
C VAL A 132 -7.19 2.93 8.33
N GLU A 133 -6.53 3.92 7.72
CA GLU A 133 -6.41 5.26 8.30
C GLU A 133 -7.78 5.91 8.54
N PHE A 134 -8.68 5.79 7.55
CA PHE A 134 -10.02 6.34 7.63
C PHE A 134 -10.83 5.73 8.78
N HIS A 135 -10.62 4.44 9.08
CA HIS A 135 -11.24 3.77 10.21
C HIS A 135 -10.61 4.19 11.55
N LEU A 136 -9.27 4.18 11.64
CA LEU A 136 -8.55 4.48 12.88
C LEU A 136 -8.78 5.91 13.38
N LYS A 137 -8.85 6.90 12.48
CA LYS A 137 -9.04 8.32 12.85
C LYS A 137 -10.35 8.64 13.55
N LYS A 138 -11.30 7.70 13.63
CA LYS A 138 -12.55 7.85 14.38
C LYS A 138 -12.33 7.90 15.89
N GLU A 139 -11.31 7.22 16.39
CA GLU A 139 -11.06 7.04 17.83
C GLU A 139 -9.65 7.46 18.27
N PHE A 140 -8.77 7.75 17.32
CA PHE A 140 -7.36 8.06 17.57
C PHE A 140 -6.97 9.40 16.95
N ASP A 141 -6.08 10.12 17.64
CA ASP A 141 -5.37 11.25 17.05
C ASP A 141 -4.37 10.77 15.98
N PHE A 142 -3.82 11.72 15.23
CA PHE A 142 -2.98 11.41 14.09
C PHE A 142 -1.68 10.68 14.48
N VAL A 143 -1.14 10.90 15.69
CA VAL A 143 0.11 10.25 16.12
C VAL A 143 -0.14 8.76 16.30
N TRP A 144 -1.20 8.41 17.02
CA TRP A 144 -1.57 7.01 17.21
C TRP A 144 -2.01 6.33 15.92
N VAL A 145 -2.70 7.03 15.02
CA VAL A 145 -3.04 6.51 13.69
C VAL A 145 -1.77 6.13 12.93
N ILE A 146 -0.75 6.99 12.88
CA ILE A 146 0.53 6.70 12.20
C ILE A 146 1.20 5.47 12.81
N ILE A 147 1.32 5.41 14.14
CA ILE A 147 1.99 4.29 14.83
C ILE A 147 1.28 2.97 14.54
N ILE A 148 -0.04 2.91 14.74
CA ILE A 148 -0.82 1.68 14.57
C ILE A 148 -0.78 1.24 13.11
N GLN A 149 -1.02 2.14 12.17
CA GLN A 149 -1.00 1.85 10.74
C GLN A 149 0.37 1.36 10.27
N ALA A 150 1.46 1.98 10.72
CA ALA A 150 2.81 1.54 10.37
C ALA A 150 3.12 0.15 10.94
N CYS A 151 2.68 -0.16 12.15
CA CYS A 151 2.79 -1.50 12.73
C CYS A 151 1.99 -2.54 11.93
N LEU A 152 0.74 -2.22 11.54
CA LEU A 152 -0.07 -3.10 10.70
C LEU A 152 0.59 -3.30 9.31
N PHE A 153 1.11 -2.24 8.70
CA PHE A 153 1.83 -2.32 7.43
C PHE A 153 3.04 -3.24 7.51
N ALA A 154 3.90 -3.05 8.52
CA ALA A 154 5.15 -3.78 8.66
C ALA A 154 4.96 -5.23 9.12
N PHE A 155 4.16 -5.47 10.17
CA PHE A 155 4.12 -6.80 10.79
C PHE A 155 2.95 -7.66 10.34
N LEU A 156 1.88 -7.05 9.80
CA LEU A 156 0.71 -7.77 9.30
C LEU A 156 0.66 -7.79 7.77
N GLY A 157 0.99 -6.69 7.11
CA GLY A 157 1.05 -6.60 5.65
C GLY A 157 2.21 -7.38 5.02
N HIS A 158 3.32 -7.54 5.75
CA HIS A 158 4.59 -8.07 5.23
C HIS A 158 5.07 -9.31 5.99
N GLN A 159 4.17 -10.26 6.25
CA GLN A 159 4.47 -11.50 7.00
C GLN A 159 5.50 -12.42 6.35
N SER A 160 5.79 -12.24 5.06
CA SER A 160 6.81 -13.00 4.34
C SER A 160 8.25 -12.57 4.66
N PHE A 161 8.43 -11.45 5.36
CA PHE A 161 9.74 -10.93 5.76
C PHE A 161 10.02 -11.22 7.24
N ASP A 162 11.30 -11.34 7.60
CA ASP A 162 11.70 -11.54 8.99
C ASP A 162 11.41 -10.29 9.86
N PHE A 163 11.47 -10.49 11.17
CA PHE A 163 11.16 -9.44 12.15
C PHE A 163 12.04 -8.20 12.00
N PHE A 164 13.35 -8.36 11.76
CA PHE A 164 14.28 -7.22 11.68
C PHE A 164 14.11 -6.45 10.37
N SER A 165 13.89 -7.16 9.26
CA SER A 165 13.50 -6.52 8.00
C SER A 165 12.22 -5.70 8.16
N ASN A 166 11.21 -6.25 8.85
CA ASN A 166 9.97 -5.51 9.11
C ASN A 166 10.20 -4.30 10.02
N LEU A 167 11.02 -4.44 11.07
CA LEU A 167 11.28 -3.37 12.04
C LEU A 167 12.11 -2.22 11.47
N PHE A 168 13.17 -2.51 10.71
CA PHE A 168 14.13 -1.49 10.26
C PHE A 168 13.88 -0.95 8.85
N ILE A 169 13.08 -1.65 8.05
CA ILE A 169 12.82 -1.27 6.66
C ILE A 169 11.34 -0.91 6.48
N ARG A 170 10.44 -1.86 6.79
CA ARG A 170 9.00 -1.68 6.51
C ARG A 170 8.32 -0.73 7.49
N LEU A 171 8.66 -0.77 8.78
CA LEU A 171 8.06 0.14 9.77
C LEU A 171 8.45 1.60 9.51
N PRO A 172 9.72 1.97 9.24
CA PRO A 172 10.07 3.34 8.86
C PRO A 172 9.41 3.78 7.55
N LEU A 173 9.34 2.92 6.53
CA LEU A 173 8.60 3.20 5.30
C LEU A 173 7.13 3.47 5.59
N GLY A 174 6.52 2.64 6.46
CA GLY A 174 5.15 2.81 6.93
C GLY A 174 4.92 4.19 7.54
N ILE A 175 5.77 4.60 8.48
CA ILE A 175 5.72 5.93 9.11
C ILE A 175 5.88 7.03 8.05
N GLY A 176 6.88 6.91 7.17
CA GLY A 176 7.19 7.91 6.16
C GLY A 176 6.03 8.15 5.19
N LEU A 177 5.45 7.09 4.66
CA LEU A 177 4.29 7.16 3.77
C LEU A 177 3.05 7.75 4.49
N SER A 178 2.85 7.47 5.77
CA SER A 178 1.77 8.09 6.55
C SER A 178 1.98 9.57 6.79
N LEU A 179 3.23 10.01 7.00
CA LEU A 179 3.58 11.44 7.04
C LEU A 179 3.36 12.11 5.68
N ILE A 180 3.79 11.48 4.58
CA ILE A 180 3.53 11.98 3.22
C ILE A 180 2.03 12.16 3.00
N HIS A 181 1.20 11.16 3.35
CA HIS A 181 -0.25 11.28 3.25
C HIS A 181 -0.80 12.41 4.12
N ARG A 182 -0.29 12.56 5.34
CA ARG A 182 -0.72 13.60 6.27
C ARG A 182 -0.48 15.01 5.71
N TYR A 183 0.67 15.25 5.07
CA TYR A 183 1.02 16.56 4.53
C TYR A 183 0.44 16.83 3.14
N THR A 184 0.41 15.83 2.26
CA THR A 184 -0.09 15.98 0.88
C THR A 184 -1.60 15.83 0.78
N HIS A 185 -2.22 15.03 1.66
CA HIS A 185 -3.59 14.54 1.57
C HIS A 185 -3.90 13.75 0.28
N LEU A 186 -2.87 13.22 -0.38
CA LEU A 186 -2.98 12.49 -1.64
C LEU A 186 -2.48 11.05 -1.49
N TYR A 187 -3.32 10.11 -1.90
CA TYR A 187 -2.90 8.72 -2.07
C TYR A 187 -1.84 8.62 -3.18
N SER A 188 -1.96 9.41 -4.26
CA SER A 188 -1.02 9.38 -5.39
C SER A 188 0.43 9.70 -4.99
N SER A 189 0.65 10.64 -4.07
CA SER A 189 1.98 10.92 -3.53
C SER A 189 2.58 9.72 -2.81
N CYS A 190 1.77 9.00 -2.04
CA CYS A 190 2.20 7.80 -1.32
C CYS A 190 2.46 6.65 -2.30
N ILE A 191 1.56 6.45 -3.28
CA ILE A 191 1.66 5.41 -4.31
C ILE A 191 2.96 5.58 -5.10
N VAL A 192 3.28 6.81 -5.53
CA VAL A 192 4.50 7.07 -6.31
C VAL A 192 5.75 6.82 -5.48
N VAL A 193 5.80 7.28 -4.23
CA VAL A 193 6.97 7.06 -3.36
C VAL A 193 7.15 5.57 -3.06
N HIS A 194 6.06 4.85 -2.75
CA HIS A 194 6.10 3.41 -2.49
C HIS A 194 6.55 2.64 -3.76
N PHE A 195 6.01 2.98 -4.92
CA PHE A 195 6.38 2.36 -6.19
C PHE A 195 7.87 2.55 -6.52
N VAL A 196 8.37 3.78 -6.37
CA VAL A 196 9.80 4.07 -6.60
C VAL A 196 10.65 3.36 -5.56
N TYR A 197 10.24 3.35 -4.29
CA TYR A 197 10.92 2.63 -3.23
C TYR A 197 11.09 1.14 -3.57
N ASP A 198 10.02 0.43 -3.93
CA ASP A 198 10.10 -0.99 -4.27
C ASP A 198 10.95 -1.23 -5.52
N THR A 199 10.84 -0.35 -6.52
CA THR A 199 11.68 -0.40 -7.74
C THR A 199 13.17 -0.26 -7.41
N VAL A 200 13.52 0.67 -6.52
CA VAL A 200 14.90 0.91 -6.07
C VAL A 200 15.40 -0.28 -5.26
N MET A 201 14.63 -0.76 -4.28
CA MET A 201 15.03 -1.88 -3.44
C MET A 201 15.27 -3.15 -4.24
N PHE A 202 14.42 -3.41 -5.24
CA PHE A 202 14.63 -4.53 -6.16
C PHE A 202 15.87 -4.33 -7.06
N ALA A 203 16.19 -3.09 -7.43
CA ALA A 203 17.40 -2.81 -8.22
C ALA A 203 18.70 -2.94 -7.43
N LEU A 204 18.63 -2.75 -6.11
CA LEU A 204 19.77 -2.85 -5.21
C LEU A 204 20.00 -4.27 -4.70
N SER A 205 19.01 -5.16 -4.81
CA SER A 205 19.13 -6.57 -4.42
C SER A 205 19.69 -7.47 -5.52
N LYS A 206 19.87 -6.93 -6.73
CA LYS A 206 20.56 -7.56 -7.86
C LYS A 206 21.98 -7.05 -7.98
#